data_AF-A0A174YSY4-F1
#
_entry.id   AF-A0A174YSY4-F1
#
_cell.length_a   1.000
_cell.length_b   1.000
_cell.length_c   1.000
_cell.angle_alpha   90.00
_cell.angle_beta   90.00
_cell.angle_gamma   90.00
#
_symmetry.space_group_name_H-M   'P 1'
#
loop_
_entity.id
_entity.type
_entity.pdbx_description
1 polymer ?
#
loop_
_entity_poly.entity_id
_entity_poly.type
_entity_poly.pdbx_seq_one_letter_code
_entity_poly.pdbx_strand_id
1 'polypeptide(L)'
;MFFAGMALGAMAGAAFGIGVMCCVVAGKREDQQMEQMRIRRKKQGELKTIHFRDMEGLERFSLLDGESLCMIAEDGTKEIGICRFVDERQVDVNGQVWEIGEFLWQMERRGIQVYPLEIAEKKKR
;
A
#
# COMPACT_ATOMS: atom_id res chain seq x y z
N MET A 1 17.53 -27.40 -66.71
CA MET A 1 18.01 -27.85 -65.38
C MET A 1 17.85 -26.68 -64.43
N PHE A 2 16.69 -26.67 -63.78
CA PHE A 2 16.19 -25.60 -62.95
C PHE A 2 16.66 -25.80 -61.49
N PHE A 3 16.75 -24.71 -60.72
CA PHE A 3 16.71 -24.66 -59.25
C PHE A 3 17.94 -25.11 -58.42
N ALA A 4 19.17 -24.99 -58.90
CA ALA A 4 20.36 -25.32 -58.10
C ALA A 4 21.13 -24.11 -57.50
N GLY A 5 20.53 -22.91 -57.45
CA GLY A 5 21.24 -21.68 -57.04
C GLY A 5 20.52 -20.78 -56.03
N MET A 6 19.30 -21.11 -55.61
CA MET A 6 18.50 -20.30 -54.66
C MET A 6 18.29 -20.97 -53.30
N ALA A 7 19.10 -21.97 -52.92
CA ALA A 7 18.94 -22.69 -51.66
C ALA A 7 19.97 -22.34 -50.58
N LEU A 8 21.04 -21.59 -50.89
CA LEU A 8 22.09 -21.25 -49.92
C LEU A 8 22.02 -19.83 -49.36
N GLY A 9 21.05 -19.02 -49.79
CA GLY A 9 20.92 -17.62 -49.36
C GLY A 9 19.79 -17.32 -48.35
N ALA A 10 18.84 -18.22 -48.16
CA ALA A 10 17.60 -17.94 -47.40
C ALA A 10 17.53 -18.60 -46.01
N MET A 11 18.62 -19.24 -45.56
CA MET A 11 18.68 -19.94 -44.26
C MET A 11 19.68 -19.31 -43.28
N ALA A 12 20.10 -18.06 -43.50
CA ALA A 12 20.96 -17.33 -42.56
C ALA A 12 20.33 -16.02 -42.03
N GLY A 13 19.10 -15.69 -42.47
CA GLY A 13 18.43 -14.44 -42.08
C GLY A 13 17.35 -14.58 -41.00
N ALA A 14 16.88 -15.78 -40.69
CA ALA A 14 15.76 -15.99 -39.76
C ALA A 14 16.19 -16.12 -38.28
N ALA A 15 17.47 -16.42 -38.02
CA ALA A 15 17.95 -16.64 -36.64
C ALA A 15 18.30 -15.34 -35.90
N PHE A 16 18.72 -14.29 -36.61
CA PHE A 16 19.12 -13.03 -35.98
C PHE A 16 17.93 -12.16 -35.55
N GLY A 17 16.75 -12.31 -36.15
CA GLY A 17 15.55 -11.55 -35.77
C GLY A 17 14.94 -11.97 -34.42
N ILE A 18 15.00 -13.27 -34.09
CA ILE A 18 14.45 -13.79 -32.84
C ILE A 18 15.36 -13.44 -31.65
N GLY A 19 16.69 -13.42 -31.85
CA GLY A 19 17.65 -13.05 -30.81
C GLY A 19 17.56 -11.57 -30.41
N VAL A 20 17.39 -10.66 -31.37
CA VAL A 20 17.31 -9.20 -31.09
C VAL A 20 15.96 -8.84 -30.46
N MET A 21 14.85 -9.48 -30.85
CA MET A 21 13.54 -9.30 -30.20
C MET A 21 13.55 -9.79 -28.75
N CYS A 22 14.17 -10.93 -28.45
CA CYS A 22 14.29 -11.46 -27.08
C CYS A 22 15.03 -10.49 -26.14
N CYS A 23 16.01 -9.74 -26.64
CA CYS A 23 16.71 -8.74 -25.84
C CYS A 23 15.88 -7.46 -25.58
N VAL A 24 15.06 -7.02 -26.54
CA VAL A 24 14.16 -5.86 -26.34
C VAL A 24 13.02 -6.21 -25.36
N VAL A 25 12.58 -7.47 -25.33
CA VAL A 25 11.57 -7.95 -24.36
C VAL A 25 12.19 -8.22 -22.98
N ALA A 26 13.44 -8.65 -22.90
CA ALA A 26 14.15 -8.82 -21.63
C ALA A 26 14.45 -7.48 -20.93
N GLY A 27 14.76 -6.43 -21.69
CA GLY A 27 14.97 -5.08 -21.13
C GLY A 27 13.69 -4.38 -20.67
N LYS A 28 12.52 -4.70 -21.25
CA LYS A 28 11.27 -3.99 -20.91
C LYS A 28 10.47 -4.62 -19.76
N ARG A 29 10.77 -5.87 -19.37
CA ARG A 29 10.05 -6.55 -18.28
C ARG A 29 10.62 -6.21 -16.90
N GLU A 30 11.89 -5.80 -16.84
CA GLU A 30 12.53 -5.36 -15.60
C GLU A 30 12.20 -3.91 -15.26
N ASP A 31 12.01 -3.03 -16.25
CA ASP A 31 11.72 -1.61 -15.99
C ASP A 31 10.33 -1.39 -15.36
N GLN A 32 9.30 -2.15 -15.73
CA GLN A 32 7.99 -2.03 -15.08
C GLN A 32 8.01 -2.53 -13.63
N GLN A 33 8.77 -3.59 -13.33
CA GLN A 33 8.91 -4.08 -11.97
C GLN A 33 9.80 -3.16 -11.13
N MET A 34 10.81 -2.52 -11.74
CA MET A 34 11.67 -1.55 -11.07
C MET A 34 10.93 -0.23 -10.79
N GLU A 35 9.95 0.17 -11.61
CA GLU A 35 9.10 1.33 -11.36
C GLU A 35 8.09 1.06 -10.24
N GLN A 36 7.49 -0.13 -10.18
CA GLN A 36 6.71 -0.58 -9.03
C GLN A 36 7.56 -0.67 -7.75
N MET A 37 8.81 -1.13 -7.86
CA MET A 37 9.73 -1.21 -6.73
C MET A 37 10.22 0.17 -6.28
N ARG A 38 10.35 1.16 -7.18
CA ARG A 38 10.60 2.58 -6.84
C ARG A 38 9.40 3.24 -6.18
N ILE A 39 8.16 2.94 -6.60
CA ILE A 39 6.94 3.42 -5.91
C ILE A 39 6.83 2.77 -4.52
N ARG A 40 7.13 1.48 -4.37
CA ARG A 40 7.17 0.79 -3.06
C ARG A 40 8.29 1.32 -2.15
N ARG A 41 9.49 1.62 -2.69
CA ARG A 41 10.61 2.19 -1.90
C ARG A 41 10.40 3.66 -1.55
N LYS A 42 9.73 4.47 -2.38
CA LYS A 42 9.35 5.84 -2.00
C LYS A 42 8.28 5.87 -0.91
N LYS A 43 7.36 4.89 -0.85
CA LYS A 43 6.41 4.72 0.27
C LYS A 43 7.06 4.24 1.58
N GLN A 44 8.29 3.74 1.51
CA GLN A 44 9.11 3.38 2.66
C GLN A 44 10.00 4.56 3.12
N GLY A 45 9.72 5.77 2.63
CA GLY A 45 10.27 6.99 3.21
C GLY A 45 9.48 7.31 4.48
N GLU A 46 10.03 6.91 5.62
CA GLU A 46 9.54 7.21 6.97
C GLU A 46 8.08 6.81 7.19
N LEU A 47 7.84 5.60 7.69
CA LEU A 47 6.54 5.26 8.28
C LEU A 47 6.23 6.30 9.36
N LYS A 48 5.37 7.27 9.03
CA LYS A 48 5.01 8.34 9.95
C LYS A 48 4.11 7.75 11.04
N THR A 49 4.50 7.95 12.28
CA THR A 49 3.67 7.59 13.43
C THR A 49 2.60 8.66 13.63
N ILE A 50 1.34 8.24 13.61
CA ILE A 50 0.15 9.02 13.91
C ILE A 50 -0.14 8.86 15.40
N HIS A 51 -0.08 9.97 16.14
CA HIS A 51 -0.34 10.00 17.58
C HIS A 51 -1.78 10.39 17.84
N PHE A 52 -2.60 9.45 18.32
CA PHE A 52 -3.99 9.71 18.65
C PHE A 52 -4.10 10.31 20.05
N ARG A 53 -4.27 11.64 20.11
CA ARG A 53 -4.40 12.42 21.34
C ARG A 53 -5.83 12.86 21.55
N ASP A 54 -6.29 12.80 22.79
CA ASP A 54 -7.61 13.29 23.17
C ASP A 54 -7.67 14.83 23.24
N MET A 55 -8.84 15.37 23.61
CA MET A 55 -9.07 16.82 23.78
C MET A 55 -8.21 17.45 24.87
N GLU A 56 -7.71 16.65 25.83
CA GLU A 56 -6.80 17.09 26.89
C GLU A 56 -5.33 17.06 26.43
N GLY A 57 -5.06 16.55 25.22
CA GLY A 57 -3.74 16.40 24.64
C GLY A 57 -2.99 15.14 25.10
N LEU A 58 -3.66 14.25 25.85
CA LEU A 58 -3.08 13.00 26.31
C LEU A 58 -3.09 11.96 25.17
N GLU A 59 -1.94 11.34 24.94
CA GLU A 59 -1.82 10.27 23.95
C GLU A 59 -2.53 9.00 24.43
N ARG A 60 -3.54 8.56 23.67
CA ARG A 60 -4.29 7.34 23.94
C ARG A 60 -3.61 6.12 23.31
N PHE A 61 -3.19 6.26 22.05
CA PHE A 61 -2.45 5.24 21.31
C PHE A 61 -1.76 5.87 20.09
N SER A 62 -0.87 5.10 19.45
CA SER A 62 -0.21 5.48 18.20
C SER A 62 -0.40 4.42 17.14
N LEU A 63 -0.43 4.83 15.87
CA LEU A 63 -0.49 3.97 14.69
C LEU A 63 0.53 4.40 13.67
N LEU A 64 1.12 3.48 12.92
CA LEU A 64 1.93 3.81 11.75
C LEU A 64 1.01 4.18 10.58
N ASP A 65 1.51 5.04 9.68
CA ASP A 65 0.80 5.39 8.46
C ASP A 65 0.44 4.14 7.64
N GLY A 66 -0.86 3.97 7.39
CA GLY A 66 -1.42 2.83 6.69
C GLY A 66 -1.85 1.66 7.58
N GLU A 67 -1.67 1.75 8.91
CA GLU A 67 -2.19 0.74 9.84
C GLU A 67 -3.70 0.84 10.03
N SER A 68 -4.26 -0.27 10.51
CA SER A 68 -5.69 -0.37 10.78
C SER A 68 -6.01 -0.12 12.25
N LEU A 69 -7.04 0.67 12.50
CA LEU A 69 -7.72 0.73 13.79
C LEU A 69 -8.97 -0.14 13.77
N CYS A 70 -9.38 -0.58 14.96
CA CYS A 70 -10.63 -1.27 15.16
C CYS A 70 -11.51 -0.44 16.09
N MET A 71 -12.77 -0.31 15.68
CA MET A 71 -13.82 0.42 16.36
C MET A 71 -14.86 -0.61 16.81
N ILE A 72 -15.14 -0.69 18.11
CA ILE A 72 -16.21 -1.52 18.65
C ILE A 72 -17.32 -0.60 19.16
N ALA A 73 -18.52 -0.71 18.58
CA ALA A 73 -19.72 -0.05 19.09
C ALA A 73 -20.26 -0.76 20.35
N GLU A 74 -21.15 -0.11 21.10
CA GLU A 74 -21.69 -0.67 22.35
C GLU A 74 -22.42 -2.01 22.18
N ASP A 75 -23.00 -2.26 21.01
CA ASP A 75 -23.66 -3.52 20.64
C ASP A 75 -22.68 -4.68 20.35
N GLY A 76 -21.37 -4.40 20.36
CA GLY A 76 -20.31 -5.35 20.03
C GLY A 76 -19.97 -5.42 18.54
N THR A 77 -20.64 -4.63 17.69
CA THR A 77 -20.32 -4.52 16.26
C THR A 77 -18.91 -3.98 16.09
N LYS A 78 -18.11 -4.66 15.27
CA LYS A 78 -16.71 -4.32 15.01
C LYS A 78 -16.54 -3.78 13.61
N GLU A 79 -15.93 -2.61 13.51
CA GLU A 79 -15.51 -2.01 12.25
C GLU A 79 -13.99 -1.88 12.23
N ILE A 80 -13.40 -2.12 11.06
CA ILE A 80 -11.97 -1.95 10.84
C ILE A 80 -11.80 -0.76 9.90
N GLY A 81 -11.00 0.21 10.33
CA GLY A 81 -10.68 1.39 9.54
C GLY A 81 -9.20 1.45 9.24
N ILE A 82 -8.83 1.80 8.01
CA ILE A 82 -7.42 2.09 7.66
C ILE A 82 -7.16 3.56 7.95
N CYS A 83 -6.10 3.83 8.70
CA CYS A 83 -5.63 5.18 8.99
C CYS A 83 -4.49 5.57 8.07
N ARG A 84 -4.57 6.77 7.49
CA ARG A 84 -3.49 7.38 6.73
C ARG A 84 -3.13 8.74 7.31
N PHE A 85 -1.85 8.98 7.44
CA PHE A 85 -1.33 10.26 7.89
C PHE A 85 -1.64 11.33 6.85
N VAL A 86 -2.27 12.44 7.28
CA VAL A 86 -2.50 13.62 6.44
C VAL A 86 -1.56 14.73 6.91
N ASP A 87 -1.70 15.15 8.17
CA ASP A 87 -0.84 16.13 8.83
C ASP A 87 -0.72 15.85 10.35
N GLU A 88 -0.12 16.76 11.11
CA GLU A 88 0.10 16.58 12.55
C GLU A 88 -1.18 16.57 13.40
N ARG A 89 -2.29 17.10 12.88
CA ARG A 89 -3.59 17.21 13.57
C ARG A 89 -4.69 16.40 12.91
N GLN A 90 -4.52 16.05 11.64
CA GLN A 90 -5.52 15.42 10.80
C GLN A 90 -5.07 14.04 10.34
N VAL A 91 -6.04 13.13 10.30
CA VAL A 91 -5.89 11.76 9.86
C VAL A 91 -7.01 11.41 8.88
N ASP A 92 -6.67 10.67 7.84
CA ASP A 92 -7.65 10.06 6.97
C ASP A 92 -8.01 8.68 7.53
N VAL A 93 -9.28 8.50 7.90
CA VAL A 93 -9.84 7.23 8.35
C VAL A 93 -10.85 6.77 7.30
N ASN A 94 -10.59 5.66 6.63
CA ASN A 94 -11.47 5.08 5.60
C ASN A 94 -11.84 6.01 4.42
N GLY A 95 -10.97 6.95 4.06
CA GLY A 95 -11.19 7.92 2.99
C GLY A 95 -11.86 9.22 3.45
N GLN A 96 -12.08 9.38 4.76
CA GLN A 96 -12.60 10.59 5.36
C GLN A 96 -11.53 11.25 6.23
N VAL A 97 -11.24 12.53 5.98
CA VAL A 97 -10.30 13.32 6.78
C VAL A 97 -10.99 13.80 8.05
N TRP A 98 -10.33 13.56 9.18
CA TRP A 98 -10.76 13.96 10.52
C TRP A 98 -9.64 14.68 11.25
N GLU A 99 -9.99 15.62 12.11
CA GLU A 99 -9.07 16.04 13.17
C GLU A 99 -8.98 14.93 14.23
N ILE A 100 -7.76 14.61 14.69
CA ILE A 100 -7.47 13.48 15.58
C ILE A 100 -8.27 13.58 16.90
N GLY A 101 -8.32 14.76 17.51
CA GLY A 101 -9.05 15.00 18.76
C GLY A 101 -10.56 14.87 18.59
N GLU A 102 -11.11 15.49 17.53
CA GLU A 102 -12.54 15.40 17.18
C GLU A 102 -12.97 13.97 16.88
N PHE A 103 -12.14 13.22 16.14
CA PHE A 103 -12.40 11.81 15.83
C PHE A 103 -12.58 11.00 17.12
N LEU A 104 -11.63 11.08 18.06
CA LEU A 104 -11.72 10.35 19.32
C LEU A 104 -12.92 10.79 20.15
N TRP A 105 -13.15 12.10 20.25
CA TRP A 105 -14.27 12.63 21.01
C TRP A 105 -15.64 12.21 20.44
N GLN A 106 -15.78 12.18 19.11
CA GLN A 106 -17.00 11.72 18.46
C GLN A 106 -17.22 10.22 18.68
N MET A 107 -16.17 9.40 18.65
CA MET A 107 -16.27 7.98 18.92
C MET A 107 -16.67 7.72 20.37
N GLU A 108 -16.03 8.41 21.32
CA GLU A 108 -16.36 8.31 22.75
C GLU A 108 -17.82 8.74 23.03
N ARG A 109 -18.28 9.83 22.42
CA ARG A 109 -19.70 10.26 22.53
C ARG A 109 -20.70 9.26 21.99
N ARG A 110 -20.30 8.41 21.05
CA ARG A 110 -21.13 7.34 20.47
C ARG A 110 -20.97 6.01 21.22
N GLY A 111 -20.17 5.97 22.29
CA GLY A 111 -19.84 4.74 23.01
C GLY A 111 -18.96 3.78 22.19
N ILE A 112 -18.29 4.28 21.14
CA ILE A 112 -17.44 3.49 20.27
C ILE A 112 -16.01 3.47 20.85
N GLN A 113 -15.53 2.29 21.19
CA GLN A 113 -14.16 2.08 21.63
C GLN A 113 -13.24 1.93 20.43
N VAL A 114 -12.17 2.73 20.38
CA VAL A 114 -11.18 2.70 19.29
C VAL A 114 -9.84 2.19 19.82
N TYR A 115 -9.23 1.22 19.13
CA TYR A 115 -7.90 0.71 19.46
C TYR A 115 -7.13 0.23 18.21
N PRO A 116 -5.78 0.16 18.29
CA PRO A 116 -4.95 -0.44 17.23
C PRO A 116 -5.28 -1.90 16.96
N LEU A 117 -5.42 -2.29 15.68
CA LEU A 117 -5.77 -3.67 15.31
C LEU A 117 -4.70 -4.69 15.75
N GLU A 118 -3.42 -4.33 15.75
CA GLU A 118 -2.33 -5.21 16.23
C GLU A 118 -2.57 -5.72 17.67
N ILE A 119 -3.21 -4.90 18.51
CA ILE A 119 -3.53 -5.24 19.90
C ILE A 119 -4.75 -6.16 19.97
N ALA A 120 -5.70 -6.01 19.05
CA ALA A 120 -6.92 -6.80 18.98
C ALA A 120 -6.67 -8.29 18.73
N GLU A 121 -5.72 -8.59 17.85
CA GLU A 121 -5.41 -9.97 17.44
C GLU A 121 -4.62 -10.74 18.51
N LYS A 122 -3.81 -10.04 19.32
CA LYS A 122 -3.04 -10.67 20.41
C LYS A 122 -3.90 -11.11 21.59
N LYS A 123 -5.08 -10.51 21.80
CA LYS A 123 -5.98 -10.85 22.92
C LYS A 123 -6.80 -12.14 22.70
N LYS A 124 -6.63 -12.80 21.55
CA LYS A 124 -7.32 -14.05 21.18
C LYS A 124 -6.45 -15.31 21.29
N ARG A 125 -5.24 -15.22 21.84
CA ARG A 125 -4.34 -16.36 22.04
C ARG A 125 -4.24 -16.77 23.50
#